data_AF-A0A941WI49-F1
#
_entry.id   AF-A0A941WI49-F1
#
_cell.length_a   1.000
_cell.length_b   1.000
_cell.length_c   1.000
_cell.angle_alpha   90.00
_cell.angle_beta   90.00
_cell.angle_gamma   90.00
#
_symmetry.space_group_name_H-M   'P 1'
#
loop_
_entity.id
_entity.type
_entity.pdbx_description
1 polymer ?
#
loop_
_entity_poly.entity_id
_entity_poly.type
_entity_poly.pdbx_seq_one_letter_code
_entity_poly.pdbx_strand_id
1 'polypeptide(L)'
;KLEGATMDMLGTAEKITVDKDTTTIVNGAGDKAAIQARIGQIKTQIENTTSDYDKEKLQERLAKMAGGVAVLYVGAPSEVEMKEKKDRVDDALHATRAAIEEGTVPGGGVAYIRAIEVLEGMKGENEDETTGIEIVKRAIEEPLRQIVANAGKEGAVIVQKVKEGKGDFGYNARTDKYENLCAAGVIDPAKVTRVALENAASIAGMFLTTECVIAEKKEDTPAMPPMNPGMGGGMGGMM
;
A
#
# COMPACT_ATOMS: atom_id res chain seq x y z
N LYS A 1 -21.67 -27.97 22.76
CA LYS A 1 -21.31 -27.13 23.92
C LYS A 1 -19.80 -27.03 23.98
N LEU A 2 -19.24 -25.82 24.13
CA LEU A 2 -17.78 -25.60 24.25
C LEU A 2 -17.19 -26.27 25.51
N GLU A 3 -18.05 -26.57 26.49
CA GLU A 3 -17.73 -27.26 27.75
C GLU A 3 -17.02 -28.62 27.58
N GLY A 4 -17.14 -29.27 26.42
CA GLY A 4 -16.49 -30.56 26.12
C GLY A 4 -15.23 -30.48 25.26
N ALA A 5 -14.74 -29.27 24.94
CA ALA A 5 -13.55 -29.10 24.12
C ALA A 5 -12.29 -29.51 24.88
N THR A 6 -11.47 -30.39 24.30
CA THR A 6 -10.16 -30.78 24.83
C THR A 6 -9.03 -30.12 24.03
N MET A 7 -7.83 -30.06 24.61
CA MET A 7 -6.66 -29.46 23.94
C MET A 7 -6.33 -30.16 22.61
N ASP A 8 -6.61 -31.46 22.49
CA ASP A 8 -6.38 -32.25 21.28
C ASP A 8 -7.34 -31.88 20.13
N MET A 9 -8.45 -31.17 20.41
CA MET A 9 -9.38 -30.66 19.39
C MET A 9 -8.93 -29.33 18.80
N LEU A 10 -7.91 -28.68 19.38
CA LEU A 10 -7.40 -27.38 18.96
C LEU A 10 -6.23 -27.56 18.00
N GLY A 11 -6.22 -26.79 16.91
CA GLY A 11 -5.08 -26.74 15.99
C GLY A 11 -3.89 -26.01 16.62
N THR A 12 -2.68 -26.41 16.24
CA THR A 12 -1.44 -25.77 16.68
C THR A 12 -0.66 -25.23 15.47
N ALA A 13 0.00 -24.09 15.66
CA ALA A 13 0.83 -23.43 14.66
C ALA A 13 1.99 -22.69 15.35
N GLU A 14 3.10 -22.52 14.63
CA GLU A 14 4.30 -21.87 15.18
C GLU A 14 4.10 -20.36 15.39
N LYS A 15 3.52 -19.68 14.39
CA LYS A 15 3.29 -18.23 14.45
C LYS A 15 2.00 -17.86 13.75
N ILE A 16 1.25 -16.95 14.36
CA ILE A 16 0.04 -16.38 13.78
C ILE A 16 0.18 -14.87 13.79
N THR A 17 0.03 -14.24 12.63
CA THR A 17 0.01 -12.78 12.48
C THR A 17 -1.38 -12.37 12.02
N VAL A 18 -1.98 -11.39 12.69
CA VAL A 18 -3.32 -10.88 12.38
C VAL A 18 -3.21 -9.38 12.14
N ASP A 19 -3.57 -8.96 10.93
CA ASP A 19 -3.68 -7.57 10.52
C ASP A 19 -5.17 -7.20 10.32
N LYS A 20 -5.47 -5.94 10.00
CA LYS A 20 -6.85 -5.45 9.82
C LYS A 20 -7.65 -6.29 8.80
N ASP A 21 -7.02 -6.65 7.70
CA ASP A 21 -7.69 -7.27 6.55
C ASP A 21 -7.26 -8.74 6.32
N THR A 22 -6.20 -9.22 6.97
CA THR A 22 -5.64 -10.56 6.70
C THR A 22 -5.19 -11.29 7.97
N THR A 23 -5.22 -12.62 7.93
CA THR A 23 -4.68 -13.51 8.98
C THR A 23 -3.75 -14.54 8.35
N THR A 24 -2.51 -14.57 8.81
CA THR A 24 -1.47 -15.48 8.30
C THR A 24 -1.09 -16.49 9.38
N ILE A 25 -1.20 -17.77 9.06
CA ILE A 25 -0.84 -18.89 9.94
C ILE A 25 0.40 -19.56 9.36
N VAL A 26 1.49 -19.55 10.13
CA VAL A 26 2.80 -20.07 9.71
C VAL A 26 3.08 -21.39 10.43
N ASN A 27 3.51 -22.37 9.65
CA ASN A 27 3.94 -23.70 10.12
C ASN A 27 2.94 -24.38 11.06
N GLY A 28 1.75 -24.72 10.52
CA GLY A 28 0.75 -25.50 11.25
C GLY A 28 1.17 -26.95 11.44
N ALA A 29 0.86 -27.54 12.60
CA ALA A 29 1.22 -28.92 12.94
C ALA A 29 0.28 -29.99 12.34
N GLY A 30 -0.37 -29.67 11.21
CA GLY A 30 -1.27 -30.60 10.52
C GLY A 30 -0.51 -31.76 9.89
N ASP A 31 -1.14 -32.95 9.84
CA ASP A 31 -0.57 -34.10 9.15
C ASP A 31 -0.43 -33.83 7.65
N LYS A 32 0.79 -34.02 7.12
CA LYS A 32 1.11 -33.84 5.70
C LYS A 32 0.28 -34.75 4.81
N ALA A 33 0.00 -35.98 5.24
CA ALA A 33 -0.81 -36.91 4.45
C ALA A 33 -2.26 -36.44 4.35
N ALA A 34 -2.86 -35.99 5.46
CA ALA A 34 -4.19 -35.38 5.47
C ALA A 34 -4.28 -34.13 4.57
N ILE A 35 -3.25 -33.27 4.58
CA ILE A 35 -3.19 -32.08 3.72
C ILE A 35 -3.14 -32.48 2.23
N GLN A 36 -2.30 -33.45 1.86
CA GLN A 36 -2.20 -33.93 0.48
C GLN A 36 -3.49 -34.62 0.01
N ALA A 37 -4.12 -35.41 0.89
CA ALA A 37 -5.43 -36.01 0.61
C ALA A 37 -6.48 -34.92 0.36
N ARG A 38 -6.46 -33.83 1.13
CA ARG A 38 -7.36 -32.70 0.94
C ARG A 38 -7.11 -31.95 -0.36
N ILE A 39 -5.85 -31.75 -0.74
CA ILE A 39 -5.47 -31.17 -2.05
C ILE A 39 -6.03 -32.04 -3.19
N GLY A 40 -5.90 -33.36 -3.09
CA GLY A 40 -6.46 -34.31 -4.06
C GLY A 40 -7.98 -34.20 -4.18
N GLN A 41 -8.69 -34.15 -3.05
CA GLN A 41 -10.14 -33.96 -3.02
C GLN A 41 -10.58 -32.68 -3.74
N ILE A 42 -9.89 -31.55 -3.49
CA ILE A 42 -10.23 -30.26 -4.11
C ILE A 42 -10.01 -30.31 -5.63
N LYS A 43 -8.93 -30.96 -6.10
CA LYS A 43 -8.68 -31.14 -7.55
C LYS A 43 -9.81 -31.91 -8.22
N THR A 44 -10.26 -33.02 -7.64
CA THR A 44 -11.40 -33.78 -8.17
C THR A 44 -12.71 -32.97 -8.14
N GLN A 45 -12.92 -32.13 -7.12
CA GLN A 45 -14.09 -31.25 -7.05
C GLN A 45 -14.08 -30.16 -8.14
N ILE A 46 -12.90 -29.64 -8.50
CA ILE A 46 -12.73 -28.68 -9.59
C ILE A 46 -13.08 -29.29 -10.96
N GLU A 47 -12.75 -30.57 -11.17
CA GLU A 47 -13.06 -31.28 -12.43
C GLU A 47 -14.55 -31.62 -12.55
N ASN A 48 -15.20 -31.92 -11.43
CA ASN A 48 -16.60 -32.36 -11.40
C ASN A 48 -17.62 -31.22 -11.29
N THR A 49 -17.18 -30.01 -10.91
CA THR A 49 -18.10 -28.86 -10.82
C THR A 49 -18.38 -28.26 -12.19
N THR A 50 -19.65 -27.95 -12.45
CA THR A 50 -20.11 -27.26 -13.66
C THR A 50 -20.32 -25.76 -13.44
N SER A 51 -20.14 -25.30 -12.20
CA SER A 51 -20.29 -23.90 -11.80
C SER A 51 -18.92 -23.21 -11.86
N ASP A 52 -18.82 -22.17 -12.70
CA ASP A 52 -17.60 -21.36 -12.81
C ASP A 52 -17.23 -20.67 -11.49
N TYR A 53 -18.25 -20.22 -10.74
CA TYR A 53 -18.07 -19.62 -9.42
C TYR A 53 -17.42 -20.61 -8.43
N ASP A 54 -17.92 -21.85 -8.38
CA ASP A 54 -17.37 -22.87 -7.48
C ASP A 54 -15.96 -23.28 -7.90
N LYS A 55 -15.71 -23.32 -9.21
CA LYS A 55 -14.40 -23.62 -9.78
C LYS A 55 -13.37 -22.59 -9.34
N GLU A 56 -13.70 -21.29 -9.44
CA GLU A 56 -12.84 -20.19 -8.99
C GLU A 56 -12.54 -20.29 -7.49
N LYS A 57 -13.57 -20.48 -6.66
CA LYS A 57 -13.39 -20.59 -5.19
C LYS A 57 -12.60 -21.82 -4.77
N LEU A 58 -12.76 -22.95 -5.47
CA LEU A 58 -11.94 -24.13 -5.21
C LEU A 58 -10.49 -23.94 -5.65
N GLN A 59 -10.25 -23.21 -6.75
CA GLN A 59 -8.90 -22.84 -7.18
C GLN A 59 -8.20 -21.90 -6.17
N GLU A 60 -8.90 -20.90 -5.63
CA GLU A 60 -8.34 -20.03 -4.57
C GLU A 60 -7.91 -20.85 -3.34
N ARG A 61 -8.76 -21.80 -2.92
CA ARG A 61 -8.47 -22.69 -1.78
C ARG A 61 -7.29 -23.61 -2.07
N LEU A 62 -7.27 -24.20 -3.27
CA LEU A 62 -6.18 -25.06 -3.73
C LEU A 62 -4.85 -24.30 -3.72
N ALA A 63 -4.84 -23.07 -4.24
CA ALA A 63 -3.65 -22.22 -4.27
C ALA A 63 -3.12 -21.95 -2.86
N LYS A 64 -3.99 -21.61 -1.90
CA LYS A 64 -3.59 -21.39 -0.49
C LYS A 64 -3.04 -22.66 0.17
N MET A 65 -3.62 -23.83 -0.09
CA MET A 65 -3.17 -25.09 0.50
C MET A 65 -1.89 -25.63 -0.13
N ALA A 66 -1.73 -25.50 -1.45
CA ALA A 66 -0.58 -26.01 -2.18
C ALA A 66 0.62 -25.04 -2.15
N GLY A 67 0.36 -23.73 -2.12
CA GLY A 67 1.40 -22.69 -2.11
C GLY A 67 2.11 -22.54 -0.77
N GLY A 68 1.42 -22.82 0.34
CA GLY A 68 2.00 -22.72 1.68
C GLY A 68 2.42 -21.29 2.06
N VAL A 69 3.35 -21.17 3.01
CA VAL A 69 3.86 -19.90 3.50
C VAL A 69 5.39 -19.94 3.51
N ALA A 70 6.03 -18.99 2.84
CA ALA A 70 7.48 -18.80 2.87
C ALA A 70 7.86 -17.81 3.98
N VAL A 71 8.88 -18.15 4.77
CA VAL A 71 9.39 -17.31 5.85
C VAL A 71 10.79 -16.81 5.49
N LEU A 72 11.01 -15.50 5.56
CA LEU A 72 12.30 -14.87 5.32
C LEU A 72 12.96 -14.51 6.65
N TYR A 73 14.17 -15.01 6.89
CA TYR A 73 14.97 -14.67 8.07
C TYR A 73 16.00 -13.60 7.71
N VAL A 74 15.89 -12.43 8.33
CA VAL A 74 16.79 -11.29 8.11
C VAL A 74 17.77 -11.19 9.28
N GLY A 75 19.07 -11.30 8.98
CA GLY A 75 20.15 -11.18 9.98
C GLY A 75 20.90 -9.85 9.89
N ALA A 76 21.33 -9.33 11.04
CA ALA A 76 22.21 -8.17 11.11
C ALA A 76 23.14 -8.23 12.34
N PRO A 77 24.29 -7.52 12.31
CA PRO A 77 25.23 -7.44 13.45
C PRO A 77 24.66 -6.77 14.71
N SER A 78 23.69 -5.86 14.56
CA SER A 78 23.03 -5.17 15.67
C SER A 78 21.49 -5.21 15.56
N GLU A 79 20.79 -5.02 16.69
CA GLU A 79 19.32 -5.00 16.71
C GLU A 79 18.74 -3.84 15.88
N VAL A 80 19.39 -2.67 15.91
CA VAL A 80 18.94 -1.49 15.16
C VAL A 80 19.04 -1.73 13.65
N GLU A 81 20.17 -2.29 13.18
CA GLU A 81 20.33 -2.67 11.77
C GLU A 81 19.41 -3.81 11.36
N MET A 82 19.08 -4.73 12.29
CA MET A 82 18.13 -5.81 12.01
C MET A 82 16.75 -5.24 11.71
N LYS A 83 16.28 -4.28 12.52
CA LYS A 83 14.99 -3.61 12.30
C LYS A 83 14.98 -2.86 10.97
N GLU A 84 16.01 -2.06 10.70
CA GLU A 84 16.12 -1.31 9.45
C GLU A 84 16.14 -2.24 8.22
N LYS A 85 16.96 -3.30 8.24
CA LYS A 85 16.99 -4.27 7.14
C LYS A 85 15.68 -5.02 6.98
N LYS A 86 15.03 -5.36 8.09
CA LYS A 86 13.73 -6.03 8.06
C LYS A 86 12.70 -5.13 7.37
N ASP A 87 12.59 -3.87 7.79
CA ASP A 87 11.66 -2.91 7.19
C ASP A 87 11.96 -2.74 5.70
N ARG A 88 13.24 -2.65 5.31
CA ARG A 88 13.66 -2.59 3.90
C ARG A 88 13.29 -3.84 3.09
N VAL A 89 13.39 -5.03 3.68
CA VAL A 89 12.99 -6.30 3.04
C VAL A 89 11.47 -6.37 2.91
N ASP A 90 10.74 -5.94 3.94
CA ASP A 90 9.28 -5.85 3.90
C ASP A 90 8.84 -4.88 2.79
N ASP A 91 9.45 -3.71 2.67
CA ASP A 91 9.20 -2.75 1.57
C ASP A 91 9.48 -3.38 0.20
N ALA A 92 10.63 -4.03 0.04
CA ALA A 92 11.01 -4.68 -1.22
C ALA A 92 10.02 -5.79 -1.62
N LEU A 93 9.53 -6.56 -0.64
CA LEU A 93 8.53 -7.61 -0.88
C LEU A 93 7.21 -7.02 -1.39
N HIS A 94 6.72 -5.95 -0.76
CA HIS A 94 5.48 -5.30 -1.17
C HIS A 94 5.60 -4.63 -2.54
N ALA A 95 6.71 -3.93 -2.80
CA ALA A 95 6.99 -3.32 -4.10
C ALA A 95 7.06 -4.38 -5.22
N THR A 96 7.72 -5.51 -4.97
CA THR A 96 7.82 -6.60 -5.94
C THR A 96 6.46 -7.25 -6.22
N ARG A 97 5.63 -7.46 -5.19
CA ARG A 97 4.26 -7.97 -5.37
C ARG A 97 3.42 -7.00 -6.21
N ALA A 98 3.46 -5.71 -5.89
CA ALA A 98 2.76 -4.69 -6.66
C ALA A 98 3.21 -4.64 -8.13
N ALA A 99 4.52 -4.82 -8.38
CA ALA A 99 5.08 -4.84 -9.73
C ALA A 99 4.67 -6.10 -10.51
N ILE A 100 4.51 -7.25 -9.85
CA ILE A 100 4.03 -8.48 -10.50
C ILE A 100 2.54 -8.37 -10.85
N GLU A 101 1.74 -7.69 -10.03
CA GLU A 101 0.29 -7.56 -10.23
C GLU A 101 -0.07 -6.64 -11.41
N GLU A 102 0.52 -5.43 -11.48
CA GLU A 102 0.14 -4.42 -12.49
C GLU A 102 1.30 -4.02 -13.42
N GLY A 103 2.47 -4.64 -13.28
CA GLY A 103 3.66 -4.30 -14.06
C GLY A 103 4.46 -3.13 -13.48
N THR A 104 5.43 -2.65 -14.25
CA THR A 104 6.37 -1.58 -13.88
C THR A 104 6.33 -0.43 -14.88
N VAL A 105 6.59 0.78 -14.40
CA VAL A 105 6.69 2.00 -15.21
C VAL A 105 8.03 2.70 -14.93
N PRO A 106 8.49 3.60 -15.84
CA PRO A 106 9.67 4.44 -15.59
C PRO A 106 9.47 5.26 -14.32
N GLY A 107 10.39 5.11 -13.37
CA GLY A 107 10.25 5.73 -12.06
C GLY A 107 10.60 7.22 -12.05
N GLY A 108 10.83 7.75 -10.85
CA GLY A 108 11.30 9.13 -10.67
C GLY A 108 10.29 10.18 -11.16
N GLY A 109 9.01 9.85 -11.17
CA GLY A 109 7.93 10.74 -11.65
C GLY A 109 7.83 10.86 -13.17
N VAL A 110 8.65 10.14 -13.95
CA VAL A 110 8.61 10.21 -15.44
C VAL A 110 7.32 9.62 -15.99
N ALA A 111 6.79 8.55 -15.39
CA ALA A 111 5.51 7.98 -15.78
C ALA A 111 4.37 9.03 -15.80
N TYR A 112 4.34 9.93 -14.80
CA TYR A 112 3.37 11.01 -14.74
C TYR A 112 3.57 12.04 -15.85
N ILE A 113 4.82 12.40 -16.16
CA ILE A 113 5.13 13.30 -17.27
C ILE A 113 4.66 12.73 -18.60
N ARG A 114 4.80 11.42 -18.82
CA ARG A 114 4.32 10.75 -20.04
C ARG A 114 2.80 10.73 -20.13
N ALA A 115 2.11 10.63 -19.00
CA ALA A 115 0.65 10.68 -18.97
C ALA A 115 0.07 12.06 -19.36
N ILE A 116 0.87 13.14 -19.31
CA ILE A 116 0.43 14.48 -19.73
C ILE A 116 -0.01 14.51 -21.19
N GLU A 117 0.66 13.77 -22.07
CA GLU A 117 0.33 13.73 -23.51
C GLU A 117 -1.12 13.28 -23.74
N VAL A 118 -1.65 12.40 -22.89
CA VAL A 118 -3.05 11.91 -22.98
C VAL A 118 -4.06 13.00 -22.61
N LEU A 119 -3.65 13.98 -21.82
CA LEU A 119 -4.48 15.11 -21.43
C LEU A 119 -4.43 16.25 -22.46
N GLU A 120 -3.52 16.19 -23.45
CA GLU A 120 -3.44 17.23 -24.48
C GLU A 120 -4.66 17.20 -25.40
N GLY A 121 -5.38 18.31 -25.44
CA GLY A 121 -6.60 18.45 -26.24
C GLY A 121 -7.86 17.86 -25.59
N MET A 122 -7.75 17.28 -24.39
CA MET A 122 -8.92 16.88 -23.61
C MET A 122 -9.67 18.13 -23.15
N LYS A 123 -11.00 18.12 -23.28
CA LYS A 123 -11.89 19.20 -22.82
C LYS A 123 -13.02 18.60 -22.00
N GLY A 124 -13.39 19.29 -20.92
CA GLY A 124 -14.56 18.93 -20.13
C GLY A 124 -15.86 19.31 -20.82
N GLU A 125 -16.98 18.99 -20.18
CA GLU A 125 -18.31 19.38 -20.64
C GLU A 125 -18.52 20.90 -20.54
N ASN A 126 -17.79 21.57 -19.64
CA ASN A 126 -17.80 23.01 -19.43
C ASN A 126 -16.38 23.58 -19.17
N GLU A 127 -16.28 24.90 -19.01
CA GLU A 127 -15.00 25.59 -18.77
C GLU A 127 -14.40 25.26 -17.38
N ASP A 128 -15.23 24.99 -16.38
CA ASP A 128 -14.77 24.65 -15.02
C ASP A 128 -14.10 23.26 -15.00
N GLU A 129 -14.69 22.27 -15.67
CA GLU A 129 -14.10 20.95 -15.84
C GLU A 129 -12.81 21.02 -16.65
N THR A 130 -12.77 21.86 -17.69
CA THR A 130 -11.54 22.09 -18.46
C THR A 130 -10.44 22.68 -17.58
N THR A 131 -10.79 23.60 -16.68
CA THR A 131 -9.85 24.13 -15.67
C THR A 131 -9.37 23.04 -14.71
N GLY A 132 -10.26 22.12 -14.30
CA GLY A 132 -9.91 20.95 -13.50
C GLY A 132 -8.89 20.04 -14.17
N ILE A 133 -9.03 19.78 -15.48
CA ILE A 133 -8.06 19.01 -16.26
C ILE A 133 -6.69 19.70 -16.27
N GLU A 134 -6.64 21.02 -16.45
CA GLU A 134 -5.38 21.78 -16.42
C GLU A 134 -4.73 21.77 -15.03
N ILE A 135 -5.51 21.76 -13.94
CA ILE A 135 -4.99 21.58 -12.58
C ILE A 135 -4.30 20.22 -12.43
N VAL A 136 -4.93 19.13 -12.90
CA VAL A 136 -4.33 17.79 -12.87
C VAL A 136 -3.05 17.76 -13.70
N LYS A 137 -3.09 18.32 -14.92
CA LYS A 137 -1.93 18.39 -15.82
C LYS A 137 -0.73 19.06 -15.17
N ARG A 138 -0.94 20.15 -14.42
CA ARG A 138 0.11 20.82 -13.65
C ARG A 138 0.56 19.98 -12.44
N ALA A 139 -0.38 19.40 -11.69
CA ALA A 139 -0.09 18.68 -10.45
C ALA A 139 0.78 17.44 -10.68
N ILE A 140 0.57 16.71 -11.78
CA ILE A 140 1.32 15.48 -12.07
C ILE A 140 2.80 15.73 -12.46
N GLU A 141 3.20 16.99 -12.68
CA GLU A 141 4.61 17.37 -12.84
C GLU A 141 5.35 17.56 -11.51
N GLU A 142 4.62 17.88 -10.45
CA GLU A 142 5.19 18.26 -9.16
C GLU A 142 6.03 17.15 -8.49
N PRO A 143 5.71 15.84 -8.61
CA PRO A 143 6.57 14.79 -8.06
C PRO A 143 8.00 14.83 -8.62
N LEU A 144 8.17 14.99 -9.93
CA LEU A 144 9.49 15.12 -10.55
C LEU A 144 10.17 16.42 -10.12
N ARG A 145 9.44 17.54 -10.05
CA ARG A 145 10.00 18.83 -9.58
C ARG A 145 10.51 18.72 -8.15
N GLN A 146 9.78 18.05 -7.27
CA GLN A 146 10.17 17.86 -5.88
C GLN A 146 11.43 17.00 -5.77
N ILE A 147 11.54 15.92 -6.54
CA ILE A 147 12.74 15.08 -6.59
C ILE A 147 13.96 15.90 -7.03
N VAL A 148 13.79 16.71 -8.07
CA VAL A 148 14.86 17.56 -8.63
C VAL A 148 15.26 18.67 -7.66
N ALA A 149 14.30 19.30 -6.98
CA ALA A 149 14.55 20.32 -5.97
C ALA A 149 15.30 19.75 -4.77
N ASN A 150 14.94 18.55 -4.30
CA ASN A 150 15.66 17.85 -3.24
C ASN A 150 17.09 17.48 -3.64
N ALA A 151 17.36 17.31 -4.94
CA ALA A 151 18.71 17.13 -5.49
C ALA A 151 19.47 18.46 -5.70
N GLY A 152 18.88 19.61 -5.36
CA GLY A 152 19.51 20.93 -5.47
C GLY A 152 19.62 21.45 -6.91
N LYS A 153 18.71 21.02 -7.79
CA LYS A 153 18.69 21.38 -9.21
C LYS A 153 17.41 22.14 -9.58
N GLU A 154 17.43 22.76 -10.75
CA GLU A 154 16.31 23.56 -11.25
C GLU A 154 15.22 22.67 -11.87
N GLY A 155 14.09 22.49 -11.17
CA GLY A 155 12.98 21.63 -11.57
C GLY A 155 12.44 21.92 -12.96
N ALA A 156 12.27 23.20 -13.31
CA ALA A 156 11.68 23.61 -14.58
C ALA A 156 12.50 23.12 -15.80
N VAL A 157 13.82 23.24 -15.74
CA VAL A 157 14.73 22.83 -16.83
C VAL A 157 14.69 21.31 -17.03
N ILE A 158 14.69 20.56 -15.92
CA ILE A 158 14.70 19.10 -15.98
C ILE A 158 13.35 18.57 -16.47
N VAL A 159 12.24 19.06 -15.93
CA VAL A 159 10.90 18.65 -16.36
C VAL A 159 10.72 18.91 -17.85
N GLN A 160 11.12 20.09 -18.34
CA GLN A 160 11.00 20.42 -19.75
C GLN A 160 11.81 19.46 -20.64
N LYS A 161 13.05 19.16 -20.25
CA LYS A 161 13.90 18.22 -21.00
C LYS A 161 13.37 16.78 -20.95
N VAL A 162 12.77 16.36 -19.83
CA VAL A 162 12.12 15.05 -19.73
C VAL A 162 10.88 15.01 -20.61
N LYS A 163 10.06 16.07 -20.67
CA LYS A 163 8.89 16.16 -21.56
C LYS A 163 9.26 16.04 -23.05
N GLU A 164 10.37 16.65 -23.47
CA GLU A 164 10.85 16.56 -24.86
C GLU A 164 11.35 15.15 -25.23
N GLY A 165 11.72 14.35 -24.24
CA GLY A 165 12.08 12.95 -24.42
C GLY A 165 10.88 12.01 -24.59
N LYS A 166 11.16 10.75 -24.93
CA LYS A 166 10.13 9.72 -25.17
C LYS A 166 10.41 8.46 -24.36
N GLY A 167 9.34 7.70 -24.09
CA GLY A 167 9.41 6.44 -23.35
C GLY A 167 10.11 6.62 -22.00
N ASP A 168 11.07 5.76 -21.72
CA ASP A 168 11.73 5.69 -20.40
C ASP A 168 12.87 6.70 -20.22
N PHE A 169 13.07 7.62 -21.18
CA PHE A 169 14.04 8.70 -21.02
C PHE A 169 13.64 9.59 -19.85
N GLY A 170 14.56 9.76 -18.90
CA GLY A 170 14.30 10.50 -17.67
C GLY A 170 15.57 11.08 -17.06
N TYR A 171 15.40 11.71 -15.90
CA TYR A 171 16.50 12.25 -15.12
C TYR A 171 16.69 11.40 -13.85
N ASN A 172 17.86 10.78 -13.73
CA ASN A 172 18.23 10.03 -12.55
C ASN A 172 18.89 10.96 -11.53
N ALA A 173 18.15 11.35 -10.50
CA ALA A 173 18.63 12.23 -9.43
C ALA A 173 19.75 11.60 -8.57
N ARG A 174 19.88 10.26 -8.55
CA ARG A 174 20.94 9.56 -7.81
C ARG A 174 22.31 9.78 -8.45
N THR A 175 22.37 9.84 -9.78
CA THR A 175 23.61 9.94 -10.56
C THR A 175 23.77 11.27 -11.28
N ASP A 176 22.78 12.17 -11.15
CA ASP A 176 22.71 13.49 -11.80
C ASP A 176 22.86 13.42 -13.33
N LYS A 177 22.17 12.46 -13.97
CA LYS A 177 22.27 12.22 -15.42
C LYS A 177 20.92 11.98 -16.07
N TYR A 178 20.83 12.33 -17.36
CA TYR A 178 19.72 11.92 -18.21
C TYR A 178 20.02 10.57 -18.84
N GLU A 179 19.14 9.59 -18.64
CA GLU A 179 19.34 8.22 -19.11
C GLU A 179 18.00 7.49 -19.24
N ASN A 180 18.03 6.26 -19.75
CA ASN A 180 16.86 5.37 -19.72
C ASN A 180 16.70 4.84 -18.29
N LEU A 181 15.62 5.24 -17.62
CA LEU A 181 15.41 4.94 -16.20
C LEU A 181 15.18 3.45 -15.94
N CYS A 182 14.47 2.76 -16.84
CA CYS A 182 14.27 1.31 -16.75
C CYS A 182 15.61 0.56 -16.82
N ALA A 183 16.48 0.94 -17.77
CA ALA A 183 17.81 0.35 -17.91
C ALA A 183 18.75 0.70 -16.73
N ALA A 184 18.57 1.87 -16.11
CA ALA A 184 19.30 2.30 -14.92
C ALA A 184 18.79 1.65 -13.62
N GLY A 185 17.69 0.90 -13.67
CA GLY A 185 17.05 0.27 -12.52
C GLY A 185 16.21 1.23 -11.67
N VAL A 186 15.85 2.40 -12.20
CA VAL A 186 14.91 3.35 -11.58
C VAL A 186 13.51 3.06 -12.12
N ILE A 187 12.84 2.11 -11.46
CA ILE A 187 11.52 1.61 -11.82
C ILE A 187 10.56 1.75 -10.65
N ASP A 188 9.31 2.11 -10.96
CA ASP A 188 8.23 2.16 -9.98
C ASP A 188 7.15 1.12 -10.36
N PRO A 189 6.54 0.41 -9.39
CA PRO A 189 5.39 -0.44 -9.68
C PRO A 189 4.21 0.40 -10.21
N ALA A 190 3.58 -0.04 -11.30
CA ALA A 190 2.47 0.70 -11.93
C ALA A 190 1.31 0.94 -10.95
N LYS A 191 1.01 -0.08 -10.12
CA LYS A 191 0.00 -0.01 -9.06
C LYS A 191 0.25 1.13 -8.08
N VAL A 192 1.50 1.34 -7.67
CA VAL A 192 1.86 2.39 -6.71
C VAL A 192 1.61 3.77 -7.33
N THR A 193 2.09 3.99 -8.56
CA THR A 193 1.90 5.24 -9.30
C THR A 193 0.43 5.58 -9.53
N ARG A 194 -0.38 4.58 -9.90
CA ARG A 194 -1.82 4.73 -10.15
C ARG A 194 -2.59 5.03 -8.86
N VAL A 195 -2.43 4.19 -7.84
CA VAL A 195 -3.15 4.33 -6.56
C VAL A 195 -2.78 5.63 -5.84
N ALA A 196 -1.52 6.07 -5.93
CA ALA A 196 -1.10 7.36 -5.38
C ALA A 196 -1.87 8.53 -6.02
N LEU A 197 -2.03 8.54 -7.35
CA LEU A 197 -2.76 9.59 -8.05
C LEU A 197 -4.26 9.54 -7.76
N GLU A 198 -4.87 8.35 -7.80
CA GLU A 198 -6.30 8.16 -7.51
C GLU A 198 -6.67 8.62 -6.09
N ASN A 199 -5.89 8.22 -5.09
CA ASN A 199 -6.12 8.60 -3.70
C ASN A 199 -5.90 10.10 -3.48
N ALA A 200 -4.85 10.68 -4.09
CA ALA A 200 -4.61 12.12 -4.01
C ALA A 200 -5.76 12.93 -4.63
N ALA A 201 -6.25 12.52 -5.80
CA ALA A 201 -7.38 13.14 -6.46
C ALA A 201 -8.68 13.00 -5.64
N SER A 202 -8.91 11.83 -5.02
CA SER A 202 -10.07 11.58 -4.17
C SER A 202 -10.10 12.52 -2.96
N ILE A 203 -8.97 12.65 -2.25
CA ILE A 203 -8.86 13.56 -1.10
C ILE A 203 -8.98 15.02 -1.55
N ALA A 204 -8.34 15.40 -2.65
CA ALA A 204 -8.45 16.76 -3.18
C ALA A 204 -9.88 17.12 -3.55
N GLY A 205 -10.62 16.22 -4.20
CA GLY A 205 -12.03 16.42 -4.53
C GLY A 205 -12.91 16.58 -3.30
N MET A 206 -12.70 15.74 -2.27
CA MET A 206 -13.39 15.89 -0.98
C MET A 206 -13.06 17.24 -0.33
N PHE A 207 -11.80 17.65 -0.34
CA PHE A 207 -11.36 18.90 0.28
C PHE A 207 -11.93 20.14 -0.43
N LEU A 208 -11.92 20.16 -1.76
CA LEU A 208 -12.44 21.26 -2.57
C LEU A 208 -13.96 21.43 -2.48
N THR A 209 -14.69 20.35 -2.19
CA THR A 209 -16.16 20.35 -2.04
C THR A 209 -16.62 20.48 -0.58
N THR A 210 -15.68 20.59 0.37
CA THR A 210 -16.00 20.76 1.79
C THR A 210 -16.30 22.23 2.09
N GLU A 211 -17.58 22.54 2.27
CA GLU A 211 -18.05 23.90 2.58
C GLU A 211 -17.92 24.28 4.07
N CYS A 212 -17.89 23.29 4.98
CA CYS A 212 -17.87 23.54 6.41
C CYS A 212 -17.02 22.52 7.16
N VAL A 213 -16.21 23.02 8.11
CA VAL A 213 -15.41 22.20 9.02
C VAL A 213 -15.78 22.55 10.45
N ILE A 214 -16.16 21.54 11.23
CA ILE A 214 -16.46 21.68 12.65
C ILE A 214 -15.27 21.13 13.44
N ALA A 215 -14.73 21.93 14.34
CA ALA A 215 -13.63 21.54 15.21
C ALA A 215 -13.98 21.82 16.68
N GLU A 216 -13.54 20.95 17.58
CA GLU A 216 -13.66 21.18 19.01
C GLU A 216 -12.74 22.33 19.42
N LYS A 217 -13.30 23.30 20.14
CA LYS A 217 -12.50 24.35 20.75
C LYS A 217 -11.71 23.74 21.90
N LYS A 218 -10.40 23.95 21.90
CA LYS A 218 -9.54 23.57 23.02
C LYS A 218 -10.04 24.29 24.28
N GLU A 219 -10.43 23.54 25.31
CA GLU A 219 -10.79 24.12 26.60
C GLU A 219 -9.51 24.59 27.34
N ASP A 220 -9.57 25.77 27.96
CA ASP A 220 -8.46 26.35 28.75
C ASP A 220 -8.35 25.73 30.15
N THR A 221 -9.20 24.75 30.48
CA THR A 221 -9.14 24.02 31.73
C THR A 221 -7.92 23.08 31.70
N PRO A 222 -6.91 23.27 32.57
CA PRO A 222 -5.86 22.27 32.71
C PRO A 222 -6.53 20.94 33.05
N ALA A 223 -6.20 19.90 32.30
CA ALA A 223 -6.66 18.54 32.58
C ALA A 223 -6.44 18.28 34.07
N MET A 224 -7.54 18.21 34.84
CA MET A 224 -7.42 17.94 36.26
C MET A 224 -6.68 16.60 36.39
N PRO A 225 -5.60 16.52 37.19
CA PRO A 225 -4.85 15.30 37.34
C PRO A 225 -5.82 14.19 37.71
N PRO A 226 -5.69 12.98 37.10
CA PRO A 226 -6.64 11.91 37.30
C PRO A 226 -6.84 11.70 38.80
N MET A 227 -8.04 11.98 39.29
CA MET A 227 -8.40 11.70 40.67
C MET A 227 -8.26 10.20 40.85
N ASN A 228 -7.29 9.82 41.67
CA ASN A 228 -7.10 8.47 42.16
C ASN A 228 -8.47 7.93 42.64
N PRO A 229 -8.95 6.76 42.18
CA PRO A 229 -10.26 6.21 42.51
C PRO A 229 -10.36 5.69 43.97
N GLY A 230 -9.84 6.45 44.93
CA GLY A 230 -9.66 6.03 46.32
C GLY A 230 -10.17 6.98 47.40
N MET A 231 -10.73 8.15 47.07
CA MET A 231 -11.28 9.06 48.10
C MET A 231 -12.75 9.38 47.83
N GLY A 232 -13.57 8.38 48.12
CA GLY A 232 -15.00 8.56 48.29
C GLY A 232 -15.31 9.45 49.49
N GLY A 233 -16.15 10.45 49.25
CA GLY A 233 -17.21 10.90 50.16
C GLY A 233 -16.80 11.32 51.55
N GLY A 234 -16.57 12.62 51.73
CA GLY A 234 -16.37 13.20 53.06
C GLY A 234 -16.63 14.70 53.11
N MET A 235 -17.92 15.06 53.14
CA MET A 235 -18.46 16.13 54.01
C MET A 235 -18.12 17.61 53.71
N GLY A 236 -19.19 18.39 53.57
CA GLY A 236 -19.24 19.84 53.85
C GLY A 236 -18.94 20.72 52.63
N GLY A 237 -19.79 21.63 52.18
CA GLY A 237 -20.87 22.34 52.85
C GLY A 237 -20.72 23.82 52.52
N MET A 238 -21.79 24.42 51.99
CA MET A 238 -22.08 25.87 51.90
C MET A 238 -21.20 26.78 51.02
N MET A 239 -21.95 27.55 50.21
CA MET A 239 -21.66 28.74 49.38
C MET A 239 -21.05 28.49 48.00
#